data_AF-A0A258F630-F1
#
_entry.id   AF-A0A258F630-F1
#
_cell.length_a   1.000
_cell.length_b   1.000
_cell.length_c   1.000
_cell.angle_alpha   90.00
_cell.angle_beta   90.00
_cell.angle_gamma   90.00
#
_symmetry.space_group_name_H-M   'P 1'
#
loop_
_entity.id
_entity.type
_entity.pdbx_description
1 polymer ?
#
loop_
_entity_poly.entity_id
_entity_poly.type
_entity_poly.pdbx_seq_one_letter_code
_entity_poly.pdbx_strand_id
1 'polypeptide(L)'
;MNFIPHNALEEQLAAVHAGSLDPETFVLHLIDQQLFMPVRDEKNPIQGFQRSTQADLLIIEDEEGERVLVVFTSPERAKPFVEHYPG
;
A
#
# COMPACT_ATOMS: atom_id res chain seq x y z
N MET A 1 -16.69 9.79 8.41
CA MET A 1 -15.70 8.87 8.99
C MET A 1 -14.57 9.72 9.55
N ASN A 2 -14.13 9.50 10.79
CA ASN A 2 -13.00 10.24 11.36
C ASN A 2 -11.71 9.47 11.03
N PHE A 3 -10.78 10.10 10.30
CA PHE A 3 -9.46 9.50 10.05
C PHE A 3 -8.62 9.63 11.33
N ILE A 4 -8.30 8.51 11.96
CA ILE A 4 -7.43 8.47 13.14
C ILE A 4 -6.06 7.95 12.67
N PRO A 5 -4.99 8.75 12.74
CA PRO A 5 -3.64 8.32 12.39
C PRO A 5 -3.11 7.23 13.31
N HIS A 6 -2.38 6.26 12.75
CA HIS A 6 -1.73 5.18 13.51
C HIS A 6 -0.20 5.22 13.45
N ASN A 7 0.39 6.06 12.61
CA ASN A 7 1.84 6.23 12.51
C ASN A 7 2.20 7.65 12.07
N ALA A 8 3.49 8.00 12.13
CA ALA A 8 4.00 9.32 11.79
C ALA A 8 3.65 9.76 10.36
N LEU A 9 3.65 8.83 9.40
CA LEU A 9 3.25 9.12 8.02
C LEU A 9 1.76 9.50 7.93
N GLU A 10 0.88 8.79 8.64
CA GLU A 10 -0.55 9.11 8.71
C GLU A 10 -0.82 10.42 9.44
N GLU A 11 -0.01 10.76 10.46
CA GLU A 11 -0.10 12.06 11.13
C GLU A 11 0.26 13.20 10.18
N GLN A 12 1.32 13.04 9.39
CA GLN A 12 1.70 14.01 8.37
C GLN A 12 0.61 14.11 7.28
N LEU A 13 0.04 12.99 6.85
CA LEU A 13 -1.07 12.99 5.89
C LEU A 13 -2.28 13.75 6.43
N ALA A 14 -2.64 13.55 7.71
CA ALA A 14 -3.70 14.30 8.36
C ALA A 14 -3.38 15.81 8.45
N ALA A 15 -2.13 16.17 8.71
CA ALA A 15 -1.66 17.56 8.72
C ALA A 15 -1.77 18.23 7.33
N VAL A 16 -1.47 17.51 6.25
CA VAL A 16 -1.68 18.00 4.88
C VAL A 16 -3.16 18.27 4.62
N HIS A 17 -4.03 17.33 4.99
CA HIS A 17 -5.48 17.50 4.85
C HIS A 17 -6.04 18.67 5.70
N ALA A 18 -5.42 18.93 6.85
CA ALA A 18 -5.77 20.07 7.72
C ALA A 18 -5.18 21.40 7.23
N GLY A 19 -4.32 21.39 6.20
CA GLY A 19 -3.62 22.58 5.70
C GLY A 19 -2.50 23.10 6.61
N SER A 20 -2.08 22.32 7.61
CA SER A 20 -0.98 22.68 8.51
C SER A 20 0.38 22.17 8.03
N LEU A 21 0.41 21.24 7.08
CA LEU A 21 1.60 20.81 6.37
C LEU A 21 1.43 21.04 4.86
N ASP A 22 2.45 21.58 4.23
CA ASP A 22 2.46 21.78 2.78
C ASP A 22 2.56 20.43 2.04
N PRO A 23 1.76 20.20 0.96
CA PRO A 23 1.76 18.94 0.23
C PRO A 23 3.11 18.58 -0.41
N GLU A 24 3.88 19.56 -0.91
CA GLU A 24 5.18 19.31 -1.53
C GLU A 24 6.20 18.85 -0.48
N THR A 25 6.17 19.50 0.69
CA THR A 25 6.98 19.09 1.86
C THR A 25 6.65 17.66 2.29
N PHE A 26 5.38 17.28 2.29
CA PHE A 26 4.97 15.90 2.59
C PHE A 26 5.52 14.88 1.59
N VAL A 27 5.47 15.19 0.29
CA VAL A 27 6.01 14.30 -0.76
C VAL A 27 7.51 14.10 -0.58
N LEU A 28 8.26 15.14 -0.21
CA LEU A 28 9.68 15.01 0.09
C LEU A 28 9.92 14.09 1.29
N HIS A 29 9.13 14.21 2.36
CA HIS A 29 9.23 13.31 3.51
C HIS A 29 8.85 11.86 3.18
N LEU A 30 7.90 11.66 2.27
CA LEU A 30 7.43 10.33 1.86
C LEU A 30 8.55 9.47 1.26
N ILE A 31 9.54 10.10 0.61
CA ILE A 31 10.69 9.40 -0.02
C ILE A 31 11.46 8.56 1.01
N ASP A 32 11.57 9.03 2.25
CA ASP A 32 12.30 8.35 3.33
C ASP A 32 11.40 7.48 4.22
N GLN A 33 10.10 7.38 3.92
CA GLN A 33 9.17 6.58 4.72
C GLN A 33 9.14 5.11 4.27
N GLN A 34 8.93 4.23 5.25
CA GLN A 34 8.65 2.83 4.97
C GLN A 34 7.16 2.65 4.70
N LEU A 35 6.83 2.18 3.50
CA LEU A 35 5.48 1.83 3.09
C LEU A 35 5.26 0.32 3.16
N PHE A 36 4.02 -0.07 3.40
CA PHE A 36 3.61 -1.46 3.33
C PHE A 36 3.15 -1.80 1.91
N MET A 37 3.75 -2.84 1.33
CA MET A 37 3.39 -3.37 0.02
C MET A 37 2.76 -4.76 0.19
N PRO A 38 1.46 -4.93 -0.05
CA PRO A 38 0.85 -6.25 -0.01
C PRO A 38 1.33 -7.09 -1.19
N VAL A 39 1.50 -8.38 -0.90
CA VAL A 39 1.89 -9.40 -1.87
C VAL A 39 0.70 -10.31 -2.11
N ARG A 40 0.56 -10.82 -3.34
CA ARG A 40 -0.42 -11.85 -3.65
C ARG A 40 0.08 -13.17 -3.05
N ASP A 41 -0.82 -13.87 -2.36
CA ASP A 41 -0.55 -15.24 -1.91
C ASP A 41 -0.60 -16.17 -3.13
N GLU A 42 0.45 -16.94 -3.38
CA GLU A 42 0.39 -18.02 -4.37
C GLU A 42 -0.57 -19.11 -3.84
N LYS A 43 -1.83 -19.10 -4.28
CA LYS A 43 -2.85 -20.09 -3.88
C LYS A 43 -2.53 -21.54 -4.26
N ASN A 44 -1.46 -21.81 -5.00
CA ASN A 44 -1.06 -23.16 -5.41
C ASN A 44 0.46 -23.34 -5.31
N PRO A 45 1.03 -23.61 -4.12
CA PRO A 45 2.37 -24.17 -4.07
C PRO A 45 2.32 -25.56 -4.71
N ILE A 46 2.81 -25.68 -5.95
CA ILE A 46 3.16 -27.00 -6.49
C ILE A 46 4.31 -27.49 -5.60
N GLN A 47 4.07 -28.59 -4.88
CA GLN A 47 5.05 -29.19 -3.96
C GLN A 47 6.37 -29.43 -4.71
N GLY A 48 7.40 -28.64 -4.41
CA GLY A 48 8.73 -28.74 -5.03
C GLY A 48 9.01 -27.80 -6.22
N PHE A 49 8.11 -26.87 -6.56
CA PHE A 49 8.34 -25.84 -7.58
C PHE A 49 8.01 -24.45 -7.02
N GLN A 50 9.00 -23.75 -6.49
CA GLN A 50 8.92 -22.29 -6.31
C GLN A 50 9.20 -21.65 -7.67
N ARG A 51 8.17 -21.11 -8.35
CA ARG A 51 8.34 -20.49 -9.68
C ARG A 51 9.07 -19.14 -9.61
N SER A 52 9.06 -18.47 -8.46
CA SER A 52 9.78 -17.21 -8.28
C SER A 52 10.20 -17.04 -6.81
N THR A 53 11.42 -16.54 -6.58
CA THR A 53 11.90 -16.03 -5.29
C THR A 53 11.53 -14.55 -5.09
N GLN A 54 10.71 -13.99 -5.96
CA GLN A 54 10.25 -12.60 -5.92
C GLN A 54 8.82 -12.55 -5.39
N ALA A 55 8.59 -11.63 -4.45
CA ALA A 55 7.26 -11.33 -3.97
C ALA A 55 6.40 -10.75 -5.12
N ASP A 56 5.30 -11.43 -5.46
CA ASP A 56 4.33 -10.92 -6.43
C ASP A 56 3.54 -9.77 -5.78
N LEU A 57 3.95 -8.54 -6.04
CA LEU A 57 3.29 -7.34 -5.53
C LEU A 57 1.84 -7.25 -6.03
N LEU A 58 0.97 -6.68 -5.21
CA LEU A 58 -0.42 -6.42 -5.59
C LEU A 58 -0.49 -5.29 -6.62
N ILE A 59 -0.57 -5.70 -7.90
CA ILE A 59 -0.81 -4.82 -9.04
C ILE A 59 -2.27 -4.98 -9.46
N ILE A 60 -2.96 -3.86 -9.68
CA ILE A 60 -4.32 -3.81 -10.25
C ILE A 60 -4.25 -3.18 -11.64
N GLU A 61 -5.21 -3.52 -12.50
CA GLU A 61 -5.43 -2.83 -13.77
C GLU A 61 -6.57 -1.83 -13.56
N ASP A 62 -6.37 -0.58 -14.00
CA ASP A 62 -7.45 0.41 -14.00
C ASP A 62 -8.38 0.25 -15.22
N GLU A 63 -9.36 1.15 -15.36
CA GLU A 63 -10.35 1.10 -16.44
C GLU A 63 -9.75 1.31 -17.85
N GLU A 64 -8.53 1.87 -17.93
CA GLU A 64 -7.80 2.11 -19.17
C GLU A 64 -6.77 0.99 -19.45
N GLY A 65 -6.62 0.03 -18.52
CA GLY A 65 -5.67 -1.08 -18.61
C GLY A 65 -4.28 -0.75 -18.07
N GLU A 66 -4.10 0.38 -17.38
CA GLU A 66 -2.83 0.76 -16.78
C GLU A 66 -2.56 -0.04 -15.51
N ARG A 67 -1.29 -0.44 -15.33
CA ARG A 67 -0.86 -1.26 -14.19
C ARG A 67 -0.53 -0.37 -13.00
N VAL A 68 -1.36 -0.42 -11.97
CA VAL A 68 -1.21 0.38 -10.74
C VAL A 68 -0.65 -0.48 -9.62
N LEU A 69 0.47 -0.05 -9.03
CA LEU A 69 1.02 -0.63 -7.81
C LEU A 69 0.29 -0.05 -6.60
N VAL A 70 -0.28 -0.92 -5.76
CA VAL A 70 -1.00 -0.50 -4.56
C VAL A 70 -0.07 -0.57 -3.35
N VAL A 71 0.07 0.54 -2.62
CA VAL A 71 0.88 0.66 -1.41
C VAL A 71 0.05 1.26 -0.28
N PHE A 72 0.42 0.94 0.96
CA PHE A 72 -0.33 1.34 2.16
C PHE A 72 0.60 1.97 3.20
N THR A 73 0.05 2.87 4.00
CA THR A 73 0.75 3.47 5.15
C THR A 73 0.99 2.46 6.28
N SER A 74 0.24 1.37 6.34
CA SER A 74 0.40 0.29 7.33
C SER A 74 -0.31 -1.00 6.88
N PRO A 75 0.08 -2.18 7.41
CA PRO A 75 -0.60 -3.45 7.17
C PRO A 75 -2.10 -3.41 7.52
N GLU A 76 -2.45 -2.71 8.59
CA GLU A 76 -3.81 -2.55 9.11
C GLU A 76 -4.72 -1.86 8.10
N ARG A 77 -4.20 -0.88 7.37
CA ARG A 77 -4.92 -0.20 6.27
C ARG A 77 -5.07 -1.10 5.04
N ALA A 78 -4.18 -2.06 4.84
CA ALA A 78 -4.24 -2.98 3.72
C ALA A 78 -5.29 -4.09 3.91
N LYS A 79 -5.58 -4.50 5.15
CA LYS A 79 -6.54 -5.59 5.47
C LYS A 79 -7.87 -5.50 4.71
N PRO A 80 -8.64 -4.39 4.79
CA PRO A 80 -9.92 -4.32 4.09
C PRO A 80 -9.77 -4.35 2.56
N PHE A 81 -8.63 -3.90 2.02
CA PHE A 81 -8.38 -3.96 0.59
C PHE A 81 -8.08 -5.39 0.13
N VAL A 82 -7.16 -6.07 0.81
CA VAL A 82 -6.76 -7.45 0.48
C VAL A 82 -7.90 -8.44 0.64
N GLU A 83 -8.85 -8.20 1.56
CA GLU A 83 -10.07 -9.02 1.68
C GLU A 83 -10.94 -9.01 0.41
N HIS A 84 -11.00 -7.88 -0.30
CA HIS A 84 -11.78 -7.74 -1.53
C HIS A 84 -10.99 -8.09 -2.79
N TYR A 85 -9.66 -8.11 -2.68
CA TYR A 85 -8.74 -8.56 -3.73
C TYR A 85 -7.93 -9.77 -3.24
N PRO A 86 -8.59 -10.91 -2.94
CA PRO A 86 -7.88 -12.10 -2.52
C PRO A 86 -7.02 -12.58 -3.70
N GLY A 87 -5.69 -12.63 -3.49
CA GLY A 87 -4.72 -13.15 -4.45
C GLY A 87 -5.09 -14.53 -5.00
#